data_AF-A0A1Y3WKW0-F1
#
_entry.id   AF-A0A1Y3WKW0-F1
#
_cell.length_a   1.000
_cell.length_b   1.000
_cell.length_c   1.000
_cell.angle_alpha   90.00
_cell.angle_beta   90.00
_cell.angle_gamma   90.00
#
_symmetry.space_group_name_H-M   'P 1'
#
loop_
_entity.id
_entity.type
_entity.pdbx_description
1 polymer ?
#
loop_
_entity_poly.entity_id
_entity_poly.type
_entity_poly.pdbx_seq_one_letter_code
_entity_poly.pdbx_strand_id
1 'polypeptide(L)'
;MLREMLELLVDTVCSKRRFIRIAGDDKPAEVVKAQLMKLNSDHLRFVLMCLKENTTQVRNVRQYLLATLYNAPMTMHSSYAARVQHDFKTG
;
A
#
# COMPACT_ATOMS: atom_id res chain seq x y z
N MET A 1 6.00 6.80 -11.27
CA MET A 1 5.51 5.86 -10.22
C MET A 1 6.39 5.74 -8.99
N LEU A 2 7.62 5.20 -9.03
CA LEU A 2 8.46 5.08 -7.82
C LEU A 2 8.73 6.43 -7.15
N ARG A 3 8.98 7.49 -7.94
CA ARG A 3 9.09 8.87 -7.46
C ARG A 3 7.81 9.34 -6.75
N GLU A 4 6.64 9.09 -7.33
CA GLU A 4 5.35 9.48 -6.72
C GLU A 4 5.09 8.74 -5.40
N MET A 5 5.46 7.46 -5.31
CA MET A 5 5.38 6.70 -4.07
C MET A 5 6.32 7.28 -3.01
N LEU A 6 7.55 7.64 -3.39
CA LEU A 6 8.51 8.26 -2.49
C LEU A 6 8.01 9.62 -2.00
N GLU A 7 7.55 10.49 -2.90
CA GLU A 7 6.99 11.81 -2.56
C GLU A 7 5.77 11.65 -1.62
N LEU A 8 4.89 10.69 -1.89
CA LEU A 8 3.76 10.38 -1.01
C LEU A 8 4.19 9.89 0.38
N LEU A 9 5.21 9.03 0.46
CA LEU A 9 5.74 8.55 1.74
C LEU A 9 6.35 9.70 2.54
N VAL A 10 7.16 10.54 1.90
CA VAL A 10 7.77 11.72 2.53
C VAL A 10 6.69 12.69 3.02
N ASP A 11 5.72 13.05 2.17
CA ASP A 11 4.59 13.90 2.55
C ASP A 11 3.83 13.36 3.77
N THR A 12 3.60 12.04 3.81
CA THR A 12 2.84 11.39 4.87
C THR A 12 3.63 11.36 6.17
N VAL A 13 4.92 11.01 6.11
CA VAL A 13 5.81 10.92 7.27
C VAL A 13 6.10 12.29 7.87
N CYS A 14 6.29 13.30 7.03
CA CYS A 14 6.52 14.68 7.45
C CYS A 14 5.23 15.42 7.86
N SER A 15 4.07 14.77 7.79
CA SER A 15 2.81 15.39 8.16
C SER A 15 2.74 15.74 9.65
N LYS A 16 2.26 16.95 9.95
CA LYS A 16 1.95 17.42 11.31
C LYS A 16 0.53 17.07 11.76
N ARG A 17 -0.25 16.37 10.93
CA ARG A 17 -1.63 15.97 11.27
C ARG A 17 -1.62 14.97 12.42
N ARG A 18 -2.65 15.04 13.29
CA ARG A 18 -2.85 14.07 14.38
C ARG A 18 -3.38 12.72 13.86
N PHE A 19 -4.18 12.75 12.81
CA PHE A 19 -4.79 11.58 12.19
C PHE A 19 -4.58 11.60 10.67
N ILE A 20 -4.43 10.41 10.10
CA ILE A 20 -4.31 10.19 8.66
C ILE A 20 -5.38 9.19 8.25
N ARG A 21 -6.15 9.56 7.22
CA ARG A 21 -7.18 8.73 6.63
C ARG A 21 -6.55 7.63 5.78
N ILE A 22 -6.79 6.37 6.16
CA ILE A 22 -6.35 5.17 5.44
C ILE A 22 -7.56 4.31 5.12
N ALA A 23 -7.83 4.07 3.84
CA ALA A 23 -8.93 3.22 3.36
C ALA A 23 -10.31 3.54 3.99
N GLY A 24 -10.59 4.82 4.25
CA GLY A 24 -11.87 5.26 4.84
C GLY A 24 -11.84 5.46 6.36
N ASP A 25 -10.83 4.96 7.07
CA ASP A 25 -10.69 5.05 8.52
C ASP A 25 -9.60 6.03 8.97
N ASP A 26 -9.84 6.78 10.06
CA ASP A 26 -8.89 7.76 10.60
C ASP A 26 -7.97 7.11 11.63
N LYS A 27 -6.69 7.00 11.26
CA LYS A 27 -5.68 6.33 12.10
C LYS A 27 -4.75 7.37 12.74
N PRO A 28 -4.27 7.16 13.98
CA PRO A 28 -3.27 8.03 14.58
C PRO A 28 -2.04 8.14 13.68
N ALA A 29 -1.59 9.37 13.41
CA ALA A 29 -0.53 9.61 12.43
C ALA A 29 0.75 8.84 12.78
N GLU A 30 1.11 8.75 14.06
CA GLU A 30 2.29 8.01 14.52
C GLU A 30 2.22 6.51 14.20
N VAL A 31 1.03 5.90 14.27
CA VAL A 31 0.83 4.49 13.87
C VAL A 31 1.04 4.33 12.37
N VAL A 32 0.49 5.24 11.57
CA VAL A 32 0.66 5.23 10.11
C VAL A 32 2.14 5.39 9.74
N LYS A 33 2.84 6.33 10.36
CA LYS A 33 4.28 6.54 10.15
C LYS A 33 5.10 5.31 10.52
N ALA A 34 4.89 4.76 11.72
CA ALA A 34 5.58 3.56 12.18
C ALA A 34 5.37 2.38 11.23
N GLN A 35 4.17 2.24 10.67
CA GLN A 35 3.87 1.19 9.69
C GLN A 35 4.58 1.42 8.35
N LEU A 36 4.57 2.65 7.83
CA LEU A 36 5.26 2.99 6.58
C LEU A 36 6.79 2.86 6.70
N MET A 37 7.36 3.07 7.88
CA MET A 37 8.80 2.87 8.13
C MET A 37 9.24 1.40 8.09
N LYS A 38 8.30 0.45 8.12
CA LYS A 38 8.59 -0.99 7.95
C LYS A 38 8.70 -1.40 6.48
N LEU A 39 8.47 -0.48 5.54
CA LEU A 39 8.53 -0.78 4.12
C LEU A 39 9.95 -1.11 3.68
N ASN A 40 10.06 -2.09 2.80
CA ASN A 40 11.30 -2.53 2.17
C ASN A 40 11.06 -2.71 0.66
N SER A 41 12.09 -3.11 -0.08
CA SER A 41 12.00 -3.30 -1.53
C SER A 41 10.90 -4.28 -1.95
N ASP A 42 10.62 -5.31 -1.15
CA ASP A 42 9.66 -6.34 -1.48
C ASP A 42 8.22 -5.82 -1.35
N HIS A 43 7.95 -5.04 -0.30
CA HIS A 43 6.69 -4.33 -0.16
C HIS A 43 6.44 -3.38 -1.35
N LEU A 44 7.47 -2.65 -1.81
CA LEU A 44 7.35 -1.75 -2.96
C LEU A 44 7.06 -2.52 -4.26
N ARG A 45 7.75 -3.65 -4.49
CA ARG A 45 7.49 -4.54 -5.64
C ARG A 45 6.06 -5.06 -5.62
N PHE A 46 5.57 -5.49 -4.45
CA PHE A 46 4.20 -5.94 -4.26
C PHE A 46 3.18 -4.84 -4.62
N VAL A 47 3.37 -3.61 -4.15
CA VAL A 47 2.46 -2.50 -4.48
C VAL A 47 2.45 -2.20 -5.99
N LEU A 48 3.61 -2.21 -6.64
CA LEU A 48 3.70 -2.02 -8.10
C LEU A 48 2.99 -3.13 -8.88
N MET A 49 3.09 -4.37 -8.41
CA MET A 49 2.37 -5.51 -8.98
C MET A 49 0.85 -5.33 -8.83
N CYS A 50 0.36 -4.93 -7.65
CA CYS A 50 -1.05 -4.63 -7.43
C CYS A 50 -1.58 -3.53 -8.34
N LEU A 51 -0.78 -2.49 -8.61
CA LEU A 51 -1.11 -1.42 -9.55
C LEU A 51 -1.21 -1.92 -10.99
N LYS A 52 -0.24 -2.74 -11.43
CA LYS A 52 -0.21 -3.28 -12.79
C LYS A 52 -1.40 -4.19 -13.08
N GLU A 53 -1.82 -4.98 -12.10
CA GLU A 53 -2.94 -5.91 -12.25
C GLU A 53 -4.30 -5.29 -11.97
N ASN A 54 -4.34 -4.05 -11.49
CA ASN A 54 -5.60 -3.36 -11.29
C ASN A 54 -6.23 -3.02 -12.65
N THR A 55 -7.27 -3.75 -13.02
CA THR A 55 -8.03 -3.55 -14.27
C THR A 55 -9.06 -2.43 -14.16
N THR A 56 -9.21 -1.82 -12.98
CA THR A 56 -10.20 -0.77 -12.72
C THR A 56 -9.54 0.61 -12.70
N GLN A 57 -10.22 1.61 -13.25
CA GLN A 57 -9.71 2.98 -13.22
C GLN A 57 -9.66 3.51 -11.78
N VAL A 58 -8.45 3.74 -11.27
CA VAL A 58 -8.25 4.32 -9.93
C VAL A 58 -8.53 5.83 -9.97
N ARG A 59 -9.70 6.24 -9.45
CA ARG A 59 -10.11 7.66 -9.41
C ARG A 59 -9.22 8.54 -8.54
N ASN A 60 -8.66 7.99 -7.46
CA ASN A 60 -7.75 8.69 -6.56
C ASN A 60 -6.50 7.86 -6.30
N VAL A 61 -5.52 7.98 -7.21
CA VAL A 61 -4.29 7.18 -7.17
C VAL A 61 -3.47 7.38 -5.89
N ARG A 62 -3.47 8.60 -5.31
CA ARG A 62 -2.72 8.89 -4.07
C ARG A 62 -3.30 8.14 -2.88
N GLN A 63 -4.63 8.16 -2.69
CA GLN A 63 -5.25 7.43 -1.59
C GLN A 63 -5.13 5.93 -1.76
N TYR A 64 -5.26 5.43 -2.99
CA TYR A 64 -5.05 4.02 -3.30
C TYR A 64 -3.62 3.58 -2.97
N LEU A 65 -2.61 4.35 -3.41
CA LEU A 65 -1.21 4.08 -3.12
C LEU A 65 -0.93 4.09 -1.63
N LEU A 66 -1.44 5.09 -0.91
CA LEU A 66 -1.23 5.21 0.53
C LEU A 66 -1.84 4.02 1.29
N ALA A 67 -3.05 3.61 0.93
CA ALA A 67 -3.70 2.45 1.52
C ALA A 67 -2.95 1.15 1.22
N THR A 68 -2.51 0.97 -0.04
CA THR A 68 -1.76 -0.22 -0.44
C THR A 68 -0.39 -0.30 0.23
N LEU A 69 0.33 0.83 0.32
CA LEU A 69 1.61 0.93 1.02
C LEU A 69 1.46 0.65 2.52
N TYR A 70 0.45 1.22 3.17
CA TYR A 70 0.18 0.95 4.59
C TYR A 70 -0.12 -0.53 4.86
N ASN A 71 -0.87 -1.17 3.96
CA ASN A 71 -1.30 -2.56 4.10
C ASN A 71 -0.25 -3.58 3.65
N ALA A 72 0.71 -3.20 2.78
CA ALA A 72 1.64 -4.14 2.15
C ALA A 72 2.34 -5.09 3.12
N PRO A 73 2.87 -4.66 4.29
CA PRO A 73 3.50 -5.58 5.23
C PRO A 73 2.55 -6.61 5.86
N MET A 74 1.25 -6.33 5.89
CA MET A 74 0.24 -7.21 6.48
C MET A 74 -0.42 -8.12 5.43
N THR A 75 -0.58 -7.63 4.21
CA THR A 75 -1.35 -8.33 3.16
C THR A 75 -0.48 -9.09 2.18
N MET A 76 0.80 -8.78 2.05
CA MET A 76 1.69 -9.41 1.07
C MET A 76 1.68 -10.95 1.18
N HIS A 77 1.81 -11.50 2.38
CA HIS A 77 1.83 -12.96 2.58
C HIS A 77 0.51 -13.62 2.18
N SER A 78 -0.62 -13.05 2.61
CA SER A 78 -1.95 -13.54 2.28
C SER A 78 -2.29 -13.41 0.80
N SER A 79 -1.87 -12.32 0.15
CA SER A 79 -2.08 -12.11 -1.29
C SER A 79 -1.25 -13.07 -2.14
N TYR A 80 -0.01 -13.40 -1.76
CA TYR A 80 0.77 -14.43 -2.43
C TYR A 80 0.15 -15.82 -2.27
N ALA A 81 -0.28 -16.19 -1.06
CA ALA A 81 -0.95 -17.47 -0.81
C ALA A 81 -2.25 -17.62 -1.62
N ALA A 82 -3.06 -16.55 -1.69
CA ALA A 82 -4.29 -16.54 -2.48
C ALA A 82 -4.03 -16.70 -4.00
N ARG A 83 -2.97 -16.08 -4.53
CA ARG A 83 -2.57 -16.22 -5.95
C ARG A 83 -2.12 -17.63 -6.27
N VAL A 84 -1.26 -18.22 -5.44
CA VAL A 84 -0.81 -19.60 -5.63
C VAL A 84 -2.01 -20.55 -5.65
N GLN A 85 -2.95 -20.42 -4.71
CA GLN A 85 -4.18 -21.21 -4.72
C GLN A 85 -5.08 -20.96 -5.93
N HIS A 86 -5.12 -19.73 -6.45
CA HIS A 86 -5.87 -19.41 -7.66
C HIS A 86 -5.25 -20.08 -8.88
N ASP A 87 -3.92 -20.02 -9.03
CA ASP A 87 -3.20 -20.66 -10.13
C ASP A 87 -3.35 -22.19 -10.09
N PHE A 88 -3.31 -22.80 -8.90
CA PHE A 88 -3.57 -24.23 -8.71
C PHE A 88 -5.03 -24.66 -9.00
N LYS A 89 -5.99 -23.74 -8.92
CA LYS A 89 -7.41 -24.02 -9.24
C LYS A 89 -7.76 -23.78 -10.70
N THR A 90 -6.92 -23.03 -11.42
CA THR A 90 -7.17 -22.60 -12.80
C THR A 90 -6.28 -23.34 -13.82
N GLY A 91 -5.35 -24.19 -13.36
CA GLY A 91 -4.59 -25.14 -14.17
C GLY A 91 -5.17 -26.55 -14.10
#